data_AF-E2FL44-F1
#
_entry.id   AF-E2FL44-F1
#
_cell.length_a   1.000
_cell.length_b   1.000
_cell.length_c   1.000
_cell.angle_alpha   90.00
_cell.angle_beta   90.00
_cell.angle_gamma   90.00
#
_symmetry.space_group_name_H-M   'P 1'
#
loop_
_entity.id
_entity.type
_entity.pdbx_description
1 polymer ?
#
loop_
_entity_poly.entity_id
_entity_poly.type
_entity_poly.pdbx_seq_one_letter_code
_entity_poly.pdbx_strand_id
1 'polypeptide(L)'
;AIRNHGTGCTKLFDRIDAKKLYWWLAQVLGVTRLVRLDLAVDDYTGNFDAKYAEKCFYEGAFRTAPRGQGPSMVPHKRITENGALMEEATIVGSRSSAIYWRIYN
;
A
#
# COMPACT_ATOMS: atom_id res chain seq x y z
N ALA A 1 1.20 12.88 -16.54
CA ALA A 1 1.85 12.13 -15.45
C ALA A 1 1.93 10.67 -15.84
N ILE A 2 3.11 10.05 -15.75
CA ILE A 2 3.30 8.63 -16.06
C ILE A 2 2.78 7.80 -14.88
N ARG A 3 1.97 6.76 -15.16
CA ARG A 3 1.41 5.87 -14.14
C ARG A 3 1.65 4.43 -14.56
N ASN A 4 2.22 3.63 -13.66
CA ASN A 4 2.30 2.18 -13.83
C ASN A 4 1.54 1.50 -12.69
N HIS A 5 0.75 0.48 -13.02
CA HIS A 5 -0.09 -0.28 -12.09
C HIS A 5 0.59 -1.62 -11.74
N GLY A 6 0.17 -2.30 -10.67
CA GLY A 6 0.80 -3.54 -10.20
C GLY A 6 1.08 -4.58 -11.30
N THR A 7 0.07 -4.88 -12.13
CA THR A 7 0.23 -5.82 -13.26
C THR A 7 1.17 -5.31 -14.36
N GLY A 8 1.28 -3.99 -14.53
CA GLY A 8 2.22 -3.37 -15.45
C GLY A 8 3.64 -3.30 -14.88
N CYS A 9 3.80 -3.22 -13.56
CA CYS A 9 5.10 -3.29 -12.89
C CYS A 9 5.73 -4.68 -13.03
N THR A 10 4.98 -5.77 -12.83
CA THR A 10 5.50 -7.13 -13.03
C THR A 10 6.02 -7.32 -14.46
N LYS A 11 5.19 -7.04 -15.48
CA LYS A 11 5.58 -7.19 -16.89
C LYS A 11 6.76 -6.31 -17.30
N LEU A 12 6.92 -5.16 -16.63
CA LEU A 12 8.06 -4.26 -16.87
C LEU A 12 9.33 -4.88 -16.30
N PHE A 13 9.30 -5.32 -15.04
CA PHE A 13 10.46 -5.93 -14.38
C PHE A 13 10.82 -7.32 -14.93
N ASP A 14 9.90 -8.02 -15.59
CA ASP A 14 10.21 -9.22 -16.37
C ASP A 14 11.13 -8.93 -17.57
N ARG A 15 11.22 -7.68 -18.01
CA ARG A 15 11.91 -7.27 -19.25
C ARG A 15 13.08 -6.32 -19.04
N ILE A 16 13.07 -5.55 -17.95
CA ILE A 16 14.11 -4.57 -17.63
C ILE A 16 14.45 -4.62 -16.15
N ASP A 17 15.71 -4.35 -15.82
CA ASP A 17 16.14 -4.13 -14.45
C ASP A 17 15.78 -2.72 -13.95
N ALA A 18 15.83 -2.54 -12.63
CA ALA A 18 15.51 -1.27 -11.98
C ALA A 18 16.44 -0.11 -12.36
N LYS A 19 17.73 -0.38 -12.67
CA LYS A 19 18.67 0.67 -13.08
C LYS A 19 18.33 1.20 -14.47
N LYS A 20 17.95 0.31 -15.38
CA LYS A 20 17.50 0.66 -16.72
C LYS A 20 16.21 1.48 -16.66
N LEU A 21 15.26 1.09 -15.80
CA LEU A 21 14.07 1.89 -15.54
C LEU A 21 14.40 3.30 -15.03
N TYR A 22 15.28 3.40 -14.03
CA TYR A 22 15.76 4.68 -13.52
C TYR A 22 16.39 5.53 -14.63
N TRP A 23 17.25 4.95 -15.47
CA TRP A 23 17.87 5.66 -16.58
C TRP A 23 16.83 6.23 -17.56
N TRP A 24 15.82 5.43 -17.95
CA TRP A 24 14.74 5.93 -18.81
C TRP A 24 13.96 7.06 -18.16
N LEU A 25 13.60 6.92 -16.89
CA LEU A 25 12.82 7.93 -16.18
C LEU A 25 13.61 9.24 -15.98
N ALA A 26 14.86 9.15 -15.53
CA ALA A 26 15.67 10.31 -15.18
C ALA A 26 16.34 10.96 -16.40
N GLN A 27 16.96 10.17 -17.27
CA GLN A 27 17.84 10.67 -18.34
C GLN A 27 17.11 10.90 -19.66
N VAL A 28 16.08 10.11 -19.97
CA VAL A 28 15.33 10.24 -21.23
C VAL A 28 14.06 11.07 -21.05
N LEU A 29 13.28 10.75 -20.02
CA LEU A 29 11.98 11.37 -19.79
C LEU A 29 12.04 12.61 -18.88
N GLY A 30 13.20 12.90 -18.29
CA GLY A 30 13.42 14.07 -17.45
C GLY A 30 12.54 14.11 -16.19
N VAL A 31 12.17 12.96 -15.64
CA VAL A 31 11.32 12.87 -14.44
C VAL A 31 12.13 13.30 -13.22
N THR A 32 11.79 14.46 -12.65
CA THR A 32 12.48 15.04 -11.49
C THR A 32 11.75 14.83 -10.16
N ARG A 33 10.48 14.40 -10.20
CA ARG A 33 9.65 14.25 -9.00
C ARG A 33 8.78 13.00 -9.05
N LEU A 34 8.82 12.23 -7.97
CA LEU A 34 7.89 11.14 -7.71
C LEU A 34 6.67 11.69 -6.95
N VAL A 35 5.48 11.50 -7.52
CA VAL A 35 4.22 12.01 -6.92
C VAL A 35 3.59 10.96 -5.99
N ARG A 36 3.77 9.68 -6.29
CA ARG A 36 3.23 8.56 -5.52
C ARG A 36 4.06 7.31 -5.77
N LEU A 37 4.29 6.53 -4.72
CA LEU A 37 4.87 5.19 -4.76
C LEU A 37 3.99 4.29 -3.90
N ASP A 38 3.52 3.20 -4.48
CA ASP A 38 2.84 2.15 -3.73
C ASP A 38 3.82 0.98 -3.56
N LEU A 39 4.08 0.59 -2.32
CA LEU A 39 4.87 -0.59 -1.97
C LEU A 39 3.94 -1.70 -1.49
N ALA A 40 4.24 -2.94 -1.84
CA ALA A 40 3.47 -4.12 -1.45
C ALA A 40 4.42 -5.22 -0.96
N VAL A 41 3.96 -5.97 0.03
CA VAL A 41 4.63 -7.16 0.58
C VAL A 41 3.55 -8.19 0.81
N ASP A 42 3.75 -9.40 0.28
CA ASP A 42 2.84 -10.52 0.50
C ASP A 42 3.36 -11.36 1.67
N ASP A 43 2.51 -11.61 2.67
CA ASP A 43 2.83 -12.46 3.82
C ASP A 43 2.21 -13.85 3.66
N TYR A 44 3.06 -14.85 3.42
CA TYR A 44 2.64 -16.25 3.35
C TYR A 44 2.81 -16.98 4.69
N THR A 45 3.23 -16.29 5.75
CA THR A 45 3.42 -16.86 7.09
C THR A 45 2.18 -16.72 7.98
N GLY A 46 1.26 -15.81 7.62
CA GLY A 46 0.01 -15.55 8.34
C GLY A 46 0.20 -14.71 9.62
N ASN A 47 1.31 -13.99 9.73
CA ASN A 47 1.63 -13.17 10.89
C ASN A 47 1.04 -11.76 10.80
N PHE A 48 0.79 -11.26 9.58
CA PHE A 48 0.35 -9.89 9.31
C PHE A 48 -1.05 -9.86 8.67
N ASP A 49 -2.07 -10.22 9.44
CA ASP A 49 -3.47 -10.16 9.01
C ASP A 49 -4.14 -8.80 9.31
N ALA A 50 -5.34 -8.59 8.79
CA ALA A 50 -6.11 -7.37 9.00
C ALA A 50 -6.38 -7.08 10.49
N LYS A 51 -6.56 -8.11 11.33
CA LYS A 51 -6.82 -7.94 12.78
C LYS A 51 -5.56 -7.55 13.53
N TYR A 52 -4.43 -8.11 13.16
CA TYR A 52 -3.12 -7.75 13.68
C TYR A 52 -2.82 -6.29 13.34
N ALA A 53 -3.13 -5.84 12.13
CA ALA A 53 -3.00 -4.44 11.76
C ALA A 53 -3.89 -3.51 12.62
N GLU A 54 -5.11 -3.91 12.96
CA GLU A 54 -5.97 -3.15 13.89
C GLU A 54 -5.34 -3.04 15.28
N LYS A 55 -4.77 -4.13 15.80
CA LYS A 55 -4.01 -4.11 17.06
C LYS A 55 -2.83 -3.13 16.99
N CYS A 56 -2.02 -3.22 15.94
CA CYS A 56 -0.90 -2.31 15.72
C CYS A 56 -1.32 -0.84 15.60
N PHE A 57 -2.53 -0.58 15.10
CA PHE A 57 -3.08 0.77 15.06
C PHE A 57 -3.30 1.35 16.46
N TYR A 58 -3.92 0.59 17.36
CA TYR A 58 -4.10 1.01 18.75
C TYR A 58 -2.77 1.13 19.52
N GLU A 59 -1.76 0.34 19.16
CA GLU A 59 -0.40 0.45 19.69
C GLU A 59 0.38 1.65 19.11
N GLY A 60 -0.18 2.37 18.15
CA GLY A 60 0.41 3.57 17.56
C GLY A 60 1.47 3.30 16.49
N ALA A 61 1.58 2.07 15.97
CA ALA A 61 2.60 1.68 15.00
C ALA A 61 2.54 2.48 13.67
N PHE A 62 1.36 2.99 13.31
CA PHE A 62 1.16 3.78 12.09
C PHE A 62 1.39 5.29 12.29
N ARG A 63 1.80 5.72 13.48
CA ARG A 63 2.11 7.14 13.72
C ARG A 63 3.43 7.51 13.06
N THR A 64 3.42 8.60 12.32
CA THR A 64 4.61 9.15 11.66
C THR A 64 5.29 10.23 12.51
N ALA A 65 4.60 10.72 13.55
CA ALA A 65 5.11 11.73 14.46
C ALA A 65 4.64 11.48 15.91
N PRO A 66 5.48 11.83 16.91
CA PRO A 66 5.15 11.67 18.33
C PRO A 66 4.07 12.65 18.81
N ARG A 67 3.79 13.71 18.05
CA ARG A 67 2.78 14.73 18.37
C ARG A 67 1.82 14.93 17.20
N GLY A 68 0.65 15.51 17.47
CA GLY A 68 -0.39 15.79 16.47
C GLY A 68 -1.43 14.67 16.34
N GLN A 69 -2.43 14.92 15.48
CA GLN A 69 -3.48 13.95 15.19
C GLN A 69 -2.89 12.75 14.45
N GLY A 70 -3.14 11.55 14.96
CA GLY A 70 -2.76 10.31 14.29
C GLY A 70 -3.60 10.03 13.04
N PRO A 71 -3.22 9.05 12.23
CA PRO A 71 -4.05 8.62 11.10
C PRO A 71 -5.39 8.05 11.59
N SER A 72 -6.41 8.08 10.74
CA SER A 72 -7.67 7.36 11.00
C SER A 72 -7.56 5.91 10.56
N MET A 73 -8.30 5.00 11.21
CA MET A 73 -8.44 3.62 10.77
C MET A 73 -9.88 3.37 10.28
N VAL A 74 -10.02 2.61 9.19
CA VAL A 74 -11.30 2.12 8.67
C VAL A 74 -11.20 0.60 8.51
N PRO A 75 -11.96 -0.17 9.30
CA PRO A 75 -12.11 -1.60 9.05
C PRO A 75 -13.04 -1.81 7.85
N HIS A 76 -12.66 -2.69 6.94
CA HIS A 76 -13.42 -3.05 5.75
C HIS A 76 -13.74 -4.54 5.78
N LYS A 77 -15.03 -4.88 5.71
CA LYS A 77 -15.51 -6.26 5.66
C LYS A 77 -16.56 -6.39 4.57
N ARG A 78 -16.38 -7.39 3.71
CA ARG A 78 -17.37 -7.76 2.70
C ARG A 78 -17.96 -9.12 3.07
N ILE A 79 -19.27 -9.15 3.25
CA ILE A 79 -20.01 -10.35 3.63
C ILE A 79 -20.98 -10.67 2.49
N THR A 80 -21.05 -11.95 2.12
CA THR A 80 -22.00 -12.45 1.12
C THR A 80 -23.41 -12.53 1.69
N GLU A 81 -24.42 -12.69 0.82
CA GLU A 81 -25.83 -12.87 1.23
C GLU A 81 -26.01 -14.03 2.21
N ASN A 82 -25.20 -15.08 2.08
CA ASN A 82 -25.22 -16.26 2.95
C ASN A 82 -24.46 -16.07 4.27
N GLY A 83 -23.96 -14.86 4.56
CA GLY A 83 -23.20 -14.56 5.78
C GLY A 83 -21.72 -14.95 5.75
N ALA A 84 -21.21 -15.50 4.63
CA ALA A 84 -19.80 -15.84 4.51
C ALA A 84 -18.94 -14.59 4.29
N LEU A 85 -17.84 -14.47 5.03
CA LEU A 85 -16.85 -13.40 4.88
C LEU A 85 -16.07 -13.61 3.58
N MET A 86 -16.13 -12.60 2.70
CA MET A 86 -15.49 -12.62 1.39
C MET A 86 -14.18 -11.84 1.38
N GLU A 87 -14.14 -10.71 2.05
CA GLU A 87 -12.95 -9.84 2.12
C GLU A 87 -12.86 -9.22 3.52
N GLU A 88 -11.66 -9.18 4.07
CA GLU A 88 -11.35 -8.46 5.31
C GLU A 88 -10.09 -7.63 5.10
N ALA A 89 -10.18 -6.34 5.43
CA ALA A 89 -9.06 -5.42 5.31
C ALA A 89 -9.09 -4.36 6.41
N THR A 90 -7.91 -3.90 6.81
CA THR A 90 -7.72 -2.76 7.69
C THR A 90 -7.01 -1.66 6.91
N ILE A 91 -7.66 -0.50 6.84
CA ILE A 91 -7.19 0.66 6.10
C ILE A 91 -6.77 1.73 7.10
N VAL A 92 -5.54 2.24 6.99
CA VAL A 92 -5.04 3.32 7.87
C VAL A 92 -4.63 4.53 7.04
N GLY A 93 -5.16 5.70 7.41
CA GLY A 93 -5.03 6.96 6.67
C GLY A 93 -6.11 7.13 5.59
N SER A 94 -6.02 8.23 4.85
CA SER A 94 -6.92 8.53 3.73
C SER A 94 -6.20 8.38 2.39
N ARG A 95 -6.95 8.20 1.29
CA ARG A 95 -6.36 8.13 -0.06
C ARG A 95 -5.65 9.41 -0.50
N SER A 96 -5.96 10.54 0.12
CA SER A 96 -5.32 11.84 -0.10
C SER A 96 -4.16 12.11 0.86
N SER A 97 -3.94 11.25 1.85
CA SER A 97 -2.82 11.36 2.79
C SER A 97 -1.49 11.05 2.08
N ALA A 98 -0.38 11.61 2.57
CA ALA A 98 0.95 11.29 2.08
C ALA A 98 1.30 9.80 2.28
N ILE A 99 0.81 9.20 3.37
CA ILE A 99 0.99 7.78 3.70
C ILE A 99 -0.40 7.16 3.86
N TYR A 100 -0.62 6.05 3.16
CA TYR A 100 -1.90 5.34 3.10
C TYR A 100 -1.65 3.84 3.12
N TRP A 101 -2.09 3.17 4.20
CA TRP A 101 -1.90 1.74 4.40
C TRP A 101 -3.16 0.96 4.05
N ARG A 102 -2.96 -0.18 3.37
CA ARG A 102 -4.00 -1.18 3.11
C ARG A 102 -3.42 -2.52 3.49
N ILE A 103 -4.02 -3.16 4.49
CA ILE A 103 -3.70 -4.51 4.91
C ILE A 103 -4.94 -5.33 4.63
N TYR A 104 -4.82 -6.38 3.82
CA TYR A 104 -5.92 -7.23 3.39
C TYR A 104 -5.49 -8.68 3.52
N ASN A 105 -6.44 -9.53 3.89
CA ASN A 105 -6.28 -10.99 3.90
C ASN A 105 -6.54 -11.57 2.51
#